data_AF-A0A6B2LAJ0-F1
#
_entry.id   AF-A0A6B2LAJ0-F1
#
_cell.length_a   1.000
_cell.length_b   1.000
_cell.length_c   1.000
_cell.angle_alpha   90.00
_cell.angle_beta   90.00
_cell.angle_gamma   90.00
#
_symmetry.space_group_name_H-M   'P 1'
#
loop_
_entity.id
_entity.type
_entity.pdbx_description
1 polymer ?
#
loop_
_entity_poly.entity_id
_entity_poly.type
_entity_poly.pdbx_seq_one_letter_code
_entity_poly.pdbx_strand_id
1 'polypeptide(L)'
;MIKFTQGAQTLNLTSKDITARSPYFFAWHGTSTSAIVPICWNGFDPLRRSGQAYGPGEYFGVNPSISHGYCRGGSYMLVNIILNGSFVKHVPNFCFVVNNPSDNSYSYCMPLLVIQFGTNQPTPFQGNFNLNQQQSNNNNIQLDKLNDIGWKSPFRWCWKHDNGTFEPYRDDIHELIEQFYDKWKSNSSIVEYRTPPITRYVDDVPQPYLINFSTMLQINTSTGYTRSIKREEMRIHYFDAKWYCNQQNGWTRFELLDQDKLETAYQNYQNGSGQSVVVLRLLTGREDDYIVNFVTGTQTNKTTNTTRNIRRC
;
A
#
# COMPACT_ATOMS: atom_id res chain seq x y z
N MET A 1 -14.29 -13.94 8.55
CA MET A 1 -15.06 -14.87 9.42
C MET A 1 -15.22 -16.27 8.79
N ILE A 2 -15.82 -16.40 7.59
CA ILE A 2 -16.08 -17.71 6.94
C ILE A 2 -14.83 -18.60 6.85
N LYS A 3 -13.70 -18.07 6.33
CA LYS A 3 -12.43 -18.81 6.22
C LYS A 3 -11.88 -19.31 7.55
N PHE A 4 -12.06 -18.54 8.62
CA PHE A 4 -11.61 -18.91 9.96
C PHE A 4 -12.45 -20.05 10.52
N THR A 5 -13.77 -19.99 10.34
CA THR A 5 -14.68 -21.09 10.70
C THR A 5 -14.33 -22.37 9.94
N GLN A 6 -14.03 -22.28 8.64
CA GLN A 6 -13.56 -23.43 7.85
C GLN A 6 -12.22 -23.97 8.36
N GLY A 7 -11.28 -23.10 8.73
CA GLY A 7 -10.01 -23.51 9.33
C GLY A 7 -10.21 -24.27 10.64
N ALA A 8 -11.10 -23.79 11.52
CA ALA A 8 -11.45 -24.48 12.76
C ALA A 8 -12.08 -25.86 12.50
N GLN A 9 -12.93 -25.98 11.47
CA GLN A 9 -13.52 -27.27 11.07
C GLN A 9 -12.47 -28.28 10.61
N THR A 10 -11.39 -27.84 9.92
CA THR A 10 -10.29 -28.75 9.55
C THR A 10 -9.58 -29.37 10.77
N LEU A 11 -9.75 -28.76 11.95
CA LEU A 11 -9.21 -29.22 13.23
C LEU A 11 -10.26 -29.93 14.09
N ASN A 12 -11.45 -30.23 13.54
CA ASN A 12 -12.60 -30.77 14.25
C ASN A 12 -13.06 -29.91 15.44
N LEU A 13 -12.86 -28.59 15.37
CA LEU A 13 -13.32 -27.65 16.39
C LEU A 13 -14.72 -27.15 16.08
N THR A 14 -15.62 -27.25 17.05
CA THR A 14 -16.95 -26.64 17.00
C THR A 14 -16.93 -25.23 17.61
N SER A 15 -17.99 -24.45 17.40
CA SER A 15 -18.16 -23.15 18.08
C SER A 15 -18.15 -23.29 19.61
N LYS A 16 -18.60 -24.43 20.14
CA LYS A 16 -18.55 -24.75 21.57
C LYS A 16 -17.11 -25.01 22.05
N ASP A 17 -16.28 -25.65 21.23
CA ASP A 17 -14.87 -25.87 21.56
C ASP A 17 -14.08 -24.56 21.57
N ILE A 18 -14.35 -23.67 20.61
CA ILE A 18 -13.70 -22.35 20.54
C ILE A 18 -13.95 -21.55 21.83
N THR A 19 -15.17 -21.57 22.36
CA THR A 19 -15.52 -20.82 23.57
C THR A 19 -15.09 -21.50 24.86
N ALA A 20 -15.12 -22.83 24.93
CA ALA A 20 -14.87 -23.57 26.16
C ALA A 20 -13.40 -23.93 26.39
N ARG A 21 -12.62 -24.16 25.33
CA ARG A 21 -11.26 -24.72 25.42
C ARG A 21 -10.16 -23.73 25.08
N SER A 22 -10.52 -22.54 24.60
CA SER A 22 -9.60 -21.53 24.09
C SER A 22 -8.49 -22.15 23.23
N PRO A 23 -8.82 -22.88 22.14
CA PRO A 23 -7.84 -23.54 21.28
C PRO A 23 -7.04 -22.54 20.42
N TYR A 24 -6.95 -21.29 20.86
CA TYR A 24 -6.37 -20.17 20.15
C TYR A 24 -5.60 -19.26 21.12
N PHE A 25 -4.78 -18.39 20.55
CA PHE A 25 -4.09 -17.33 21.26
C PHE A 25 -4.21 -16.01 20.49
N PHE A 26 -3.84 -14.92 21.15
CA PHE A 26 -3.83 -13.59 20.54
C PHE A 26 -2.42 -13.21 20.09
N ALA A 27 -2.32 -12.56 18.93
CA ALA A 27 -1.06 -11.99 18.45
C ALA A 27 -1.27 -10.71 17.64
N TRP A 28 -0.20 -9.95 17.50
CA TRP A 28 -0.23 -8.60 16.94
C TRP A 28 0.17 -8.62 15.48
N HIS A 29 -0.52 -7.89 14.61
CA HIS A 29 -0.11 -7.73 13.22
C HIS A 29 -0.08 -6.25 12.85
N GLY A 30 1.12 -5.78 12.50
CA GLY A 30 1.32 -4.46 11.92
C GLY A 30 1.25 -4.56 10.41
N THR A 31 0.57 -3.60 9.79
CA THR A 31 0.44 -3.51 8.34
C THR A 31 0.16 -2.07 7.94
N SER A 32 0.20 -1.76 6.64
CA SER A 32 -0.19 -0.42 6.19
C SER A 32 -1.64 -0.12 6.52
N THR A 33 -1.97 1.14 6.81
CA THR A 33 -3.37 1.55 7.09
C THR A 33 -4.32 1.17 5.96
N SER A 34 -3.86 1.21 4.70
CA SER A 34 -4.62 0.78 3.52
C SER A 34 -4.97 -0.71 3.48
N ALA A 35 -4.22 -1.56 4.19
CA ALA A 35 -4.44 -3.01 4.23
C ALA A 35 -5.37 -3.47 5.36
N ILE A 36 -5.61 -2.61 6.37
CA ILE A 36 -6.46 -2.95 7.53
C ILE A 36 -7.85 -3.39 7.08
N VAL A 37 -8.54 -2.59 6.25
CA VAL A 37 -9.91 -2.88 5.81
C VAL A 37 -9.98 -4.18 4.99
N PRO A 38 -9.17 -4.37 3.92
CA PRO A 38 -9.17 -5.63 3.19
C PRO A 38 -8.92 -6.86 4.08
N ILE A 39 -8.02 -6.78 5.06
CA ILE A 39 -7.72 -7.89 5.97
C ILE A 39 -8.91 -8.20 6.88
N CYS A 40 -9.56 -7.18 7.45
CA CYS A 40 -10.74 -7.34 8.30
C CYS A 40 -11.89 -8.05 7.56
N TRP A 41 -12.11 -7.72 6.29
CA TRP A 41 -13.19 -8.31 5.50
C TRP A 41 -12.84 -9.68 4.93
N ASN A 42 -11.70 -9.78 4.25
CA ASN A 42 -11.37 -10.92 3.41
C ASN A 42 -10.50 -11.96 4.12
N GLY A 43 -10.04 -11.63 5.33
CA GLY A 43 -8.96 -12.33 6.01
C GLY A 43 -7.60 -11.96 5.42
N PHE A 44 -6.55 -12.57 5.97
CA PHE A 44 -5.22 -12.48 5.39
C PHE A 44 -5.18 -13.20 4.03
N ASP A 45 -4.45 -12.63 3.09
CA ASP A 45 -4.30 -13.16 1.73
C ASP A 45 -2.93 -13.86 1.59
N PRO A 46 -2.90 -15.20 1.50
CA PRO A 46 -1.66 -15.97 1.31
C PRO A 46 -0.89 -15.61 0.04
N LEU A 47 -1.53 -15.00 -0.95
CA LEU A 47 -0.86 -14.56 -2.18
C LEU A 47 -0.06 -13.27 -2.00
N ARG A 48 -0.23 -12.56 -0.88
CA ARG A 48 0.54 -11.35 -0.53
C ARG A 48 1.82 -11.64 0.26
N ARG A 49 2.14 -12.91 0.45
CA ARG A 49 3.39 -13.35 1.08
C ARG A 49 4.58 -12.92 0.24
N SER A 50 5.57 -12.31 0.87
CA SER A 50 6.82 -11.87 0.25
C SER A 50 7.91 -11.80 1.33
N GLY A 51 9.17 -12.04 0.97
CA GLY A 51 10.32 -11.82 1.88
C GLY A 51 10.39 -12.65 3.18
N GLN A 52 9.88 -13.88 3.20
CA GLN A 52 9.58 -14.60 4.45
C GLN A 52 10.78 -15.29 5.13
N ALA A 53 11.39 -14.63 6.13
CA ALA A 53 12.59 -15.10 6.82
C ALA A 53 12.44 -16.40 7.65
N TYR A 54 11.26 -16.66 8.21
CA TYR A 54 11.01 -17.79 9.12
C TYR A 54 10.13 -18.89 8.51
N GLY A 55 9.94 -18.85 7.19
CA GLY A 55 9.13 -19.80 6.43
C GLY A 55 7.80 -19.23 5.97
N PRO A 56 7.04 -20.01 5.17
CA PRO A 56 5.81 -19.54 4.56
C PRO A 56 4.71 -19.32 5.61
N GLY A 57 4.17 -18.11 5.64
CA GLY A 57 2.97 -17.80 6.41
C GLY A 57 2.74 -16.32 6.66
N GLU A 58 1.65 -16.03 7.34
CA GLU A 58 1.34 -14.71 7.87
C GLU A 58 2.08 -14.51 9.19
N TYR A 59 2.68 -13.33 9.39
CA TYR A 59 3.56 -13.04 10.53
C TYR A 59 2.83 -12.21 11.57
N PHE A 60 2.96 -12.60 12.84
CA PHE A 60 2.32 -11.94 13.96
C PHE A 60 3.32 -11.76 15.09
N GLY A 61 3.56 -10.52 15.55
CA GLY A 61 4.43 -10.25 16.69
C GLY A 61 3.86 -10.81 17.99
N VAL A 62 4.75 -11.33 18.85
CA VAL A 62 4.37 -11.79 20.21
C VAL A 62 3.93 -10.64 21.11
N ASN A 63 4.28 -9.40 20.76
CA ASN A 63 3.92 -8.17 21.44
C ASN A 63 3.76 -7.03 20.40
N PRO A 64 3.10 -5.91 20.76
CA PRO A 64 2.82 -4.84 19.80
C PRO A 64 4.07 -4.12 19.32
N SER A 65 5.14 -4.07 20.12
CA SER A 65 6.39 -3.37 19.75
C SER A 65 7.06 -4.00 18.54
N ILE A 66 6.98 -5.33 18.41
CA ILE A 66 7.51 -6.06 17.25
C ILE A 66 6.71 -5.74 15.99
N SER A 67 5.39 -5.66 16.12
CA SER A 67 4.49 -5.36 15.02
C SER A 67 4.47 -3.88 14.62
N HIS A 68 4.87 -2.97 15.52
CA HIS A 68 4.85 -1.52 15.30
C HIS A 68 5.63 -1.09 14.05
N GLY A 69 6.82 -1.65 13.82
CA GLY A 69 7.62 -1.34 12.64
C GLY A 69 6.91 -1.65 11.31
N TYR A 70 6.01 -2.64 11.32
CA TYR A 70 5.23 -3.07 10.15
C TYR A 70 3.98 -2.22 9.93
N CYS A 71 3.62 -1.30 10.83
CA CYS A 71 2.54 -0.33 10.62
C CYS A 71 2.88 0.74 9.57
N ARG A 72 4.13 0.80 9.09
CA ARG A 72 4.61 1.70 8.02
C ARG A 72 4.29 3.18 8.27
N GLY A 73 4.49 3.63 9.51
CA GLY A 73 4.14 5.00 9.95
C GLY A 73 2.65 5.23 10.20
N GLY A 74 1.80 4.24 9.93
CA GLY A 74 0.38 4.27 10.27
C GLY A 74 0.13 4.09 11.77
N SER A 75 -1.03 4.57 12.21
CA SER A 75 -1.44 4.59 13.63
C SER A 75 -2.39 3.43 14.00
N TYR A 76 -2.44 2.39 13.18
CA TYR A 76 -3.37 1.26 13.34
C TYR A 76 -2.64 -0.07 13.33
N MET A 77 -3.08 -1.00 14.19
CA MET A 77 -2.55 -2.35 14.32
C MET A 77 -3.70 -3.33 14.51
N LEU A 78 -3.51 -4.59 14.11
CA LEU A 78 -4.49 -5.64 14.32
C LEU A 78 -4.12 -6.50 15.53
N VAL A 79 -5.11 -6.83 16.36
CA VAL A 79 -5.05 -7.97 17.27
C VAL A 79 -5.82 -9.11 16.62
N ASN A 80 -5.19 -10.28 16.56
CA ASN A 80 -5.70 -11.42 15.81
C ASN A 80 -5.89 -12.62 16.72
N ILE A 81 -6.93 -13.40 16.45
CA ILE A 81 -7.08 -14.75 16.98
C ILE A 81 -6.31 -15.70 16.05
N ILE A 82 -5.52 -16.60 16.62
CA ILE A 82 -4.79 -17.64 15.90
C ILE A 82 -5.07 -18.99 16.55
N LEU A 83 -5.56 -19.96 15.77
CA LEU A 83 -5.75 -21.34 16.24
C LEU A 83 -4.39 -21.98 16.54
N ASN A 84 -4.31 -22.75 17.62
CA ASN A 84 -3.13 -23.55 17.92
C ASN A 84 -3.08 -24.79 17.02
N GLY A 85 -1.90 -25.14 16.53
CA GLY A 85 -1.68 -26.35 15.74
C GLY A 85 -0.32 -26.38 15.06
N SER A 86 -0.06 -27.44 14.30
CA SER A 86 1.22 -27.66 13.59
C SER A 86 1.50 -26.65 12.48
N PHE A 87 0.48 -25.92 12.01
CA PHE A 87 0.59 -24.84 11.03
C PHE A 87 1.09 -23.52 11.64
N VAL A 88 1.29 -23.46 12.96
CA VAL A 88 1.89 -22.31 13.66
C VAL A 88 3.34 -22.64 13.98
N LYS A 89 4.26 -21.80 13.48
CA LYS A 89 5.64 -21.79 13.94
C LYS A 89 5.84 -20.63 14.92
N HIS A 90 6.27 -20.93 16.13
CA HIS A 90 6.68 -19.92 17.10
C HIS A 90 8.18 -19.64 16.96
N VAL A 91 8.54 -18.38 16.72
CA VAL A 91 9.89 -17.86 16.81
C VAL A 91 10.01 -17.19 18.17
N PRO A 92 10.75 -17.79 19.13
CA PRO A 92 10.78 -17.34 20.52
C PRO A 92 11.09 -15.84 20.64
N ASN A 93 10.30 -15.14 21.47
CA ASN A 93 10.41 -13.71 21.75
C ASN A 93 10.23 -12.78 20.53
N PHE A 94 9.86 -13.31 19.37
CA PHE A 94 9.75 -12.52 18.15
C PHE A 94 8.35 -12.60 17.53
N CYS A 95 8.04 -13.68 16.83
CA CYS A 95 6.80 -13.76 16.08
C CYS A 95 6.24 -15.18 16.02
N PHE A 96 4.97 -15.25 15.64
CA PHE A 96 4.31 -16.45 15.15
C PHE A 96 4.20 -16.35 13.63
N VAL A 97 4.45 -17.46 12.94
CA VAL A 97 4.23 -17.61 11.51
C VAL A 97 3.12 -18.62 11.32
N VAL A 98 2.00 -18.19 10.73
CA VAL A 98 0.82 -19.04 10.49
C VAL A 98 0.82 -19.42 9.02
N ASN A 99 1.01 -20.70 8.72
CA ASN A 99 1.03 -21.18 7.35
C ASN A 99 -0.38 -21.53 6.86
N ASN A 100 -1.18 -20.51 6.51
CA ASN A 100 -2.48 -20.75 5.87
C ASN A 100 -2.31 -21.39 4.47
N PRO A 101 -3.30 -22.14 3.97
CA PRO A 101 -3.28 -22.70 2.62
C PRO A 101 -3.05 -21.64 1.55
N SER A 102 -2.15 -21.90 0.60
CA SER A 102 -1.83 -20.97 -0.49
C SER A 102 -2.98 -20.77 -1.48
N ASP A 103 -3.92 -21.71 -1.55
CA ASP A 103 -5.14 -21.61 -2.36
C ASP A 103 -6.22 -20.70 -1.74
N ASN A 104 -5.95 -20.15 -0.54
CA ASN A 104 -6.83 -19.24 0.17
C ASN A 104 -8.20 -19.85 0.54
N SER A 105 -8.30 -21.18 0.58
CA SER A 105 -9.53 -21.94 0.84
C SER A 105 -10.06 -21.79 2.27
N TYR A 106 -9.17 -21.71 3.26
CA TYR A 106 -9.49 -21.45 4.66
C TYR A 106 -8.35 -20.71 5.36
N SER A 107 -8.55 -20.31 6.62
CA SER A 107 -7.52 -19.63 7.42
C SER A 107 -7.56 -20.07 8.87
N TYR A 108 -6.40 -20.15 9.50
CA TYR A 108 -6.20 -20.44 10.91
C TYR A 108 -6.06 -19.17 11.77
N CYS A 109 -6.16 -18.00 11.15
CA CYS A 109 -6.07 -16.72 11.84
C CYS A 109 -7.18 -15.77 11.40
N MET A 110 -7.59 -14.87 12.29
CA MET A 110 -8.60 -13.86 11.98
C MET A 110 -8.31 -12.56 12.73
N PRO A 111 -8.41 -11.39 12.08
CA PRO A 111 -8.39 -10.12 12.79
C PRO A 111 -9.61 -10.03 13.72
N LEU A 112 -9.36 -9.71 14.99
CA LEU A 112 -10.38 -9.53 16.01
C LEU A 112 -10.63 -8.05 16.28
N LEU A 113 -9.56 -7.27 16.47
CA LEU A 113 -9.63 -5.85 16.79
C LEU A 113 -8.69 -5.04 15.91
N VAL A 114 -9.11 -3.82 15.58
CA VAL A 114 -8.24 -2.76 15.09
C VAL A 114 -7.93 -1.84 16.26
N ILE A 115 -6.66 -1.69 16.59
CA ILE A 115 -6.17 -0.82 17.66
C ILE A 115 -5.61 0.44 17.03
N GLN A 116 -6.07 1.60 17.48
CA GLN A 116 -5.44 2.87 17.18
C GLN A 116 -4.42 3.22 18.28
N PHE A 117 -3.26 3.72 17.91
CA PHE A 117 -2.21 4.14 18.83
C PHE A 117 -1.58 5.48 18.41
N GLY A 118 -0.82 6.12 19.32
CA GLY A 118 -0.14 7.38 19.03
C GLY A 118 -1.02 8.64 19.09
N THR A 119 -2.27 8.51 19.56
CA THR A 119 -3.18 9.63 19.81
C THR A 119 -3.91 9.42 21.14
N ASN A 120 -4.20 10.52 21.85
CA ASN A 120 -5.00 10.52 23.07
C ASN A 120 -6.51 10.67 22.80
N GLN A 121 -6.90 10.84 21.54
CA GLN A 121 -8.29 10.97 21.09
C GLN A 121 -8.65 9.76 20.22
N PRO A 122 -9.58 8.88 20.65
CA PRO A 122 -10.06 7.79 19.83
C PRO A 122 -10.78 8.36 18.61
N THR A 123 -10.24 8.15 17.41
CA THR A 123 -10.97 8.47 16.18
C THR A 123 -11.64 7.20 15.66
N PRO A 124 -12.92 7.25 15.27
CA PRO A 124 -13.55 6.12 14.60
C PRO A 124 -12.72 5.72 13.38
N PHE A 125 -12.35 4.44 13.29
CA PHE A 125 -11.67 3.92 12.11
C PHE A 125 -12.62 3.96 10.92
N GLN A 126 -12.52 4.99 10.09
CA GLN A 126 -13.28 5.13 8.85
C GLN A 126 -12.57 4.35 7.74
N GLY A 127 -12.73 3.03 7.76
CA GLY A 127 -12.40 2.20 6.62
C GLY A 127 -13.37 2.46 5.48
N ASN A 128 -12.90 2.73 4.26
CA ASN A 128 -13.80 2.77 3.10
C ASN A 128 -14.37 1.36 2.86
N PHE A 129 -15.65 1.19 3.17
CA PHE A 129 -16.39 -0.07 3.12
C PHE A 129 -16.89 -0.37 1.69
N ASN A 130 -16.02 -0.87 0.81
CA ASN A 130 -16.47 -1.33 -0.51
C ASN A 130 -16.39 -2.85 -0.63
N LEU A 131 -17.47 -3.49 -0.17
CA LEU A 131 -17.82 -4.87 -0.48
C LEU A 131 -18.15 -4.95 -1.97
N ASN A 132 -17.22 -5.36 -2.84
CA ASN A 132 -17.46 -6.01 -4.15
C ASN A 132 -16.18 -6.12 -5.02
N GLN A 133 -15.14 -6.81 -4.54
CA GLN A 133 -14.07 -7.25 -5.44
C GLN A 133 -13.79 -8.74 -5.28
N GLN A 134 -14.70 -9.57 -5.80
CA GLN A 134 -14.32 -10.80 -6.48
C GLN A 134 -15.19 -11.00 -7.72
N GLN A 135 -14.52 -11.33 -8.83
CA GLN A 135 -15.02 -11.79 -10.12
C GLN A 135 -15.62 -10.75 -11.08
N SER A 136 -14.81 -10.34 -12.07
CA SER A 136 -15.06 -10.68 -13.48
C SER A 136 -13.96 -10.14 -14.37
N ASN A 137 -13.25 -11.06 -15.04
CA ASN A 137 -12.71 -10.81 -16.36
C ASN A 137 -13.90 -10.44 -17.26
N ASN A 138 -13.94 -9.23 -17.78
CA ASN A 138 -14.41 -8.93 -19.14
C ASN A 138 -14.27 -7.44 -19.45
N ASN A 139 -13.81 -7.20 -20.68
CA ASN A 139 -13.59 -5.91 -21.29
C ASN A 139 -14.89 -5.09 -21.34
N ASN A 140 -14.75 -3.77 -21.13
CA ASN A 140 -15.76 -2.69 -21.10
C ASN A 140 -16.24 -2.31 -19.69
N ILE A 141 -15.48 -1.41 -19.06
CA ILE A 141 -15.88 -0.73 -17.83
C ILE A 141 -16.93 0.32 -18.20
N GLN A 142 -18.18 0.06 -17.81
CA GLN A 142 -19.26 1.06 -17.73
C GLN A 142 -18.85 2.19 -16.78
N LEU A 143 -19.14 3.42 -17.20
CA LEU A 143 -18.71 4.70 -16.63
C LEU A 143 -19.05 4.89 -15.14
N ASP A 144 -19.99 4.11 -14.60
CA ASP A 144 -20.44 4.20 -13.20
C ASP A 144 -19.56 3.44 -12.19
N LYS A 145 -18.59 2.61 -12.65
CA LYS A 145 -17.64 1.86 -11.79
C LYS A 145 -16.31 2.60 -11.53
N LEU A 146 -16.13 3.80 -12.06
CA LEU A 146 -14.87 4.58 -11.95
C LEU A 146 -14.75 5.42 -10.66
N ASN A 147 -15.84 5.60 -9.91
CA ASN A 147 -15.88 6.49 -8.75
C ASN A 147 -15.23 5.93 -7.48
N ASP A 148 -14.83 4.65 -7.49
CA ASP A 148 -14.51 3.90 -6.28
C ASP A 148 -13.15 3.19 -6.30
N ILE A 149 -12.34 3.50 -7.32
CA ILE A 149 -10.96 3.02 -7.37
C ILE A 149 -10.10 4.10 -6.71
N GLY A 150 -9.37 3.74 -5.64
CA GLY A 150 -8.40 4.64 -5.01
C GLY A 150 -7.43 5.25 -6.04
N TRP A 151 -6.73 6.33 -5.66
CA TRP A 151 -5.83 7.05 -6.57
C TRP A 151 -4.95 6.10 -7.37
N LYS A 152 -4.97 6.27 -8.69
CA LYS A 152 -4.06 5.57 -9.60
C LYS A 152 -3.03 6.55 -10.10
N SER A 153 -1.78 6.36 -9.67
CA SER A 153 -0.65 7.07 -10.28
C SER A 153 -0.67 6.84 -11.80
N PRO A 154 -0.47 7.88 -12.63
CA PRO A 154 -0.44 7.74 -14.08
C PRO A 154 0.77 6.93 -14.57
N PHE A 155 1.74 6.65 -13.71
CA PHE A 155 2.90 5.84 -14.03
C PHE A 155 3.18 4.81 -12.95
N ARG A 156 3.80 3.70 -13.33
CA ARG A 156 4.29 2.69 -12.40
C ARG A 156 5.72 2.33 -12.73
N TRP A 157 6.58 2.38 -11.72
CA TRP A 157 7.92 1.83 -11.83
C TRP A 157 7.88 0.33 -11.62
N CYS A 158 8.58 -0.41 -12.48
CA CYS A 158 8.69 -1.85 -12.43
C CYS A 158 10.16 -2.28 -12.51
N TRP A 159 10.47 -3.45 -11.96
CA TRP A 159 11.79 -4.08 -12.04
C TRP A 159 11.69 -5.46 -12.68
N LYS A 160 12.79 -5.91 -13.30
CA LYS A 160 12.82 -7.16 -14.06
C LYS A 160 13.34 -8.34 -13.21
N HIS A 161 12.56 -9.40 -13.19
CA HIS A 161 12.92 -10.71 -12.63
C HIS A 161 13.91 -11.45 -13.52
N ASP A 162 14.53 -12.49 -12.95
CA ASP A 162 15.48 -13.34 -13.67
C ASP A 162 14.79 -14.19 -14.75
N ASN A 163 13.50 -14.49 -14.57
CA ASN A 163 12.64 -15.12 -15.59
C ASN A 163 12.21 -14.15 -16.71
N GLY A 164 12.62 -12.89 -16.65
CA GLY A 164 12.34 -11.86 -17.65
C GLY A 164 11.05 -11.07 -17.46
N THR A 165 10.18 -11.41 -16.50
CA THR A 165 8.95 -10.66 -16.22
C THR A 165 9.24 -9.37 -15.47
N PHE A 166 8.37 -8.36 -15.64
CA PHE A 166 8.44 -7.12 -14.87
C PHE A 166 7.42 -7.14 -13.75
N GLU A 167 7.85 -6.77 -12.55
CA GLU A 167 6.99 -6.60 -11.38
C GLU A 167 6.99 -5.14 -10.93
N PRO A 168 5.83 -4.56 -10.57
CA PRO A 168 5.77 -3.22 -10.03
C PRO A 168 6.53 -3.12 -8.70
N TYR A 169 7.24 -2.02 -8.51
CA TYR A 169 7.74 -1.67 -7.18
C TYR A 169 6.58 -1.42 -6.21
N ARG A 170 6.82 -1.62 -4.91
CA ARG A 170 5.95 -1.12 -3.83
C ARG A 170 5.78 0.41 -3.93
N ASP A 171 4.69 0.93 -3.37
CA ASP A 171 4.30 2.34 -3.51
C ASP A 171 5.35 3.32 -2.96
N ASP A 172 5.99 2.97 -1.84
CA ASP A 172 7.05 3.75 -1.21
C ASP A 172 8.30 3.87 -2.10
N ILE A 173 8.72 2.74 -2.69
CA ILE A 173 9.86 2.73 -3.62
C ILE A 173 9.47 3.39 -4.95
N HIS A 174 8.24 3.18 -5.43
CA HIS A 174 7.72 3.82 -6.63
C HIS A 174 7.77 5.35 -6.51
N GLU A 175 7.29 5.91 -5.40
CA GLU A 175 7.33 7.33 -5.12
C GLU A 175 8.77 7.86 -5.07
N LEU A 176 9.64 7.17 -4.35
CA LEU A 176 11.06 7.53 -4.25
C LEU A 176 11.74 7.57 -5.62
N ILE A 177 11.56 6.53 -6.44
CA ILE A 177 12.17 6.45 -7.77
C ILE A 177 11.59 7.53 -8.71
N GLU A 178 10.28 7.80 -8.66
CA GLU A 178 9.67 8.85 -9.47
C GLU A 178 10.20 10.25 -9.11
N GLN A 179 10.41 10.55 -7.82
CA GLN A 179 11.03 11.80 -7.39
C GLN A 179 12.47 11.96 -7.90
N PHE A 180 13.25 10.88 -7.87
CA PHE A 180 14.61 10.89 -8.45
C PHE A 180 14.57 11.05 -9.97
N TYR A 181 13.60 10.43 -10.63
CA TYR A 181 13.40 10.58 -12.07
C TYR A 181 13.07 12.02 -12.48
N ASP A 182 12.24 12.73 -11.71
CA ASP A 182 11.96 14.15 -11.96
C ASP A 182 13.21 15.03 -11.80
N LYS A 183 14.04 14.75 -10.79
CA LYS A 183 15.33 15.44 -10.62
C LYS A 183 16.29 15.14 -11.77
N TRP A 184 16.32 13.90 -12.25
CA TRP A 184 17.12 13.50 -13.41
C TRP A 184 16.66 14.19 -14.71
N LYS A 185 15.35 14.22 -14.97
CA LYS A 185 14.78 14.93 -16.14
C LYS A 185 15.10 16.42 -16.13
N SER A 186 15.07 17.05 -14.96
CA SER A 186 15.36 18.48 -14.81
C SER A 186 16.86 18.80 -14.76
N ASN A 187 17.71 17.84 -14.42
CA ASN A 187 19.16 17.98 -14.42
C ASN A 187 19.85 16.69 -14.86
N SER A 188 20.11 16.59 -16.16
CA SER A 188 20.74 15.42 -16.78
C SER A 188 22.22 15.23 -16.43
N SER A 189 22.81 16.15 -15.65
CA SER A 189 24.20 16.02 -15.18
C SER A 189 24.36 14.95 -14.08
N ILE A 190 23.26 14.57 -13.42
CA ILE A 190 23.24 13.51 -12.42
C ILE A 190 22.99 12.20 -13.14
N VAL A 191 23.98 11.33 -13.22
CA VAL A 191 23.88 10.05 -13.97
C VAL A 191 23.22 8.96 -13.12
N GLU A 192 23.43 8.99 -11.81
CA GLU A 192 22.99 7.95 -10.88
C GLU A 192 22.44 8.52 -9.58
N TYR A 193 21.37 7.90 -9.06
CA TYR A 193 20.80 8.24 -7.76
C TYR A 193 20.98 7.08 -6.79
N ARG A 194 21.59 7.36 -5.64
CA ARG A 194 21.69 6.39 -4.55
C ARG A 194 20.41 6.42 -3.72
N THR A 195 19.72 5.28 -3.63
CA THR A 195 18.56 5.15 -2.76
C THR A 195 18.99 5.14 -1.29
N PRO A 196 18.13 5.59 -0.36
CA PRO A 196 18.19 5.08 1.01
C PRO A 196 18.10 3.54 1.00
N PRO A 197 18.44 2.86 2.10
CA PRO A 197 18.19 1.43 2.22
C PRO A 197 16.71 1.13 1.96
N ILE A 198 16.43 0.41 0.87
CA ILE A 198 15.09 -0.07 0.55
C ILE A 198 15.04 -1.57 0.82
N THR A 199 13.94 -2.03 1.42
CA THR A 199 13.75 -3.45 1.78
C THR A 199 13.74 -4.31 0.51
N ARG A 200 14.72 -5.22 0.42
CA ARG A 200 14.83 -6.17 -0.71
C ARG A 200 13.66 -7.13 -0.75
N TYR A 201 13.18 -7.44 -1.94
CA TYR A 201 12.08 -8.38 -2.14
C TYR A 201 12.44 -9.84 -1.83
N VAL A 202 13.72 -10.21 -1.86
CA VAL A 202 14.17 -11.60 -1.69
C VAL A 202 14.24 -12.03 -0.22
N ASP A 203 14.59 -11.12 0.69
CA ASP A 203 14.88 -11.45 2.10
C ASP A 203 14.59 -10.32 3.09
N ASP A 204 13.92 -9.26 2.65
CA ASP A 204 13.53 -8.10 3.47
C ASP A 204 14.68 -7.35 4.17
N VAL A 205 15.92 -7.57 3.75
CA VAL A 205 17.06 -6.79 4.25
C VAL A 205 17.02 -5.39 3.66
N PRO A 206 17.11 -4.30 4.45
CA PRO A 206 17.27 -2.97 3.90
C PRO A 206 18.61 -2.83 3.18
N GLN A 207 18.58 -2.46 1.90
CA GLN A 207 19.77 -2.37 1.06
C GLN A 207 19.72 -1.11 0.19
N PRO A 208 20.78 -0.30 0.14
CA PRO A 208 20.87 0.77 -0.84
C PRO A 208 21.17 0.25 -2.26
N TYR A 209 20.65 0.97 -3.24
CA TYR A 209 20.85 0.72 -4.66
C TYR A 209 21.29 2.01 -5.37
N LEU A 210 21.98 1.87 -6.49
CA LEU A 210 22.16 2.94 -7.47
C LEU A 210 21.11 2.77 -8.57
N ILE A 211 20.42 3.84 -8.91
CA ILE A 211 19.47 3.90 -10.01
C ILE A 211 20.07 4.76 -11.12
N ASN A 212 20.27 4.16 -12.29
CA ASN A 212 20.74 4.84 -13.49
C ASN A 212 19.55 4.98 -14.46
N PHE A 213 19.04 6.19 -14.63
CA PHE A 213 17.88 6.45 -15.48
C PHE A 213 18.23 6.53 -16.96
N SER A 214 19.49 6.79 -17.31
CA SER A 214 19.96 6.77 -18.70
C SER A 214 20.00 5.36 -19.27
N THR A 215 20.44 4.38 -18.47
CA THR A 215 20.49 2.97 -18.87
C THR A 215 19.28 2.16 -18.40
N MET A 216 18.39 2.75 -17.59
CA MET A 216 17.26 2.08 -16.94
C MET A 216 17.70 0.84 -16.14
N LEU A 217 18.75 1.00 -15.31
CA LEU A 217 19.29 -0.05 -14.46
C LEU A 217 19.21 0.32 -12.98
N GLN A 218 18.94 -0.69 -12.16
CA GLN A 218 19.14 -0.70 -10.72
C GLN A 218 20.37 -1.56 -10.41
N ILE A 219 21.29 -1.05 -9.58
CA ILE A 219 22.55 -1.72 -9.21
C ILE A 219 22.59 -1.88 -7.69
N ASN A 220 22.76 -3.11 -7.20
CA ASN A 220 22.95 -3.37 -5.78
C ASN A 220 24.33 -2.86 -5.35
N THR A 221 24.40 -1.93 -4.40
CA THR A 221 25.69 -1.33 -4.01
C THR A 221 26.60 -2.29 -3.24
N SER A 222 26.07 -3.36 -2.67
CA SER A 222 26.85 -4.35 -1.91
C SER A 222 27.41 -5.46 -2.78
N THR A 223 26.68 -5.86 -3.84
CA THR A 223 27.06 -7.01 -4.67
C THR A 223 27.40 -6.65 -6.11
N GLY A 224 27.11 -5.43 -6.56
CA GLY A 224 27.19 -5.03 -7.96
C GLY A 224 26.12 -5.65 -8.86
N TYR A 225 25.23 -6.49 -8.32
CA TYR A 225 24.19 -7.14 -9.12
C TYR A 225 23.22 -6.14 -9.73
N THR A 226 22.95 -6.28 -11.03
CA THR A 226 22.13 -5.33 -11.79
C THR A 226 20.77 -5.91 -12.19
N ARG A 227 19.73 -5.09 -12.16
CA ARG A 227 18.41 -5.40 -12.73
C ARG A 227 17.94 -4.29 -13.65
N SER A 228 17.23 -4.65 -14.72
CA SER A 228 16.53 -3.67 -15.55
C SER A 228 15.31 -3.13 -14.82
N ILE A 229 15.04 -1.83 -14.99
CA ILE A 229 13.83 -1.17 -14.51
C ILE A 229 13.09 -0.55 -15.69
N LYS A 230 11.81 -0.25 -15.53
CA LYS A 230 11.05 0.53 -16.51
C LYS A 230 10.03 1.41 -15.82
N ARG A 231 9.72 2.54 -16.45
CA ARG A 231 8.58 3.38 -16.12
C ARG A 231 7.46 3.08 -17.10
N GLU A 232 6.36 2.54 -16.60
CA GLU A 232 5.22 2.12 -17.40
C GLU A 232 4.07 3.11 -17.25
N GLU A 233 3.49 3.54 -18.36
CA GLU A 233 2.31 4.40 -18.35
C GLU A 233 1.05 3.59 -18.03
N MET A 234 0.29 4.07 -17.05
CA MET A 234 -1.00 3.52 -16.70
C MET A 234 -2.05 4.20 -17.58
N ARG A 235 -2.61 3.45 -18.54
CA ARG A 235 -3.69 3.96 -19.40
C ARG A 235 -4.95 4.20 -18.57
N ILE A 236 -5.15 5.44 -18.15
CA ILE A 236 -6.32 5.85 -17.39
C ILE A 236 -7.05 6.93 -18.19
N HIS A 237 -8.13 6.52 -18.87
CA HIS A 237 -8.94 7.43 -19.68
C HIS A 237 -10.16 7.88 -18.88
N TYR A 238 -10.29 9.19 -18.68
CA TYR A 238 -11.49 9.82 -18.14
C TYR A 238 -11.93 10.89 -19.13
N PHE A 239 -13.16 10.80 -19.62
CA PHE A 239 -13.77 11.86 -20.42
C PHE A 239 -14.33 12.93 -19.46
N ASP A 240 -13.89 14.18 -19.62
CA ASP A 240 -14.28 15.33 -18.78
C ASP A 240 -14.00 15.18 -17.27
N ALA A 241 -12.84 14.64 -16.92
CA ALA A 241 -12.46 14.35 -15.55
C ALA A 241 -12.53 15.59 -14.64
N LYS A 242 -13.08 15.40 -13.43
CA LYS A 242 -13.13 16.42 -12.37
C LYS A 242 -12.27 16.00 -11.18
N TRP A 243 -11.67 17.00 -10.55
CA TRP A 243 -10.86 16.87 -9.37
C TRP A 243 -11.68 17.04 -8.09
N TYR A 244 -11.38 16.22 -7.09
CA TYR A 244 -11.97 16.28 -5.76
C TYR A 244 -10.88 16.16 -4.70
N CYS A 245 -11.09 16.77 -3.55
CA CYS A 245 -10.28 16.57 -2.35
C CYS A 245 -11.11 15.92 -1.25
N ASN A 246 -10.50 15.05 -0.47
CA ASN A 246 -11.17 14.46 0.68
C ASN A 246 -11.12 15.45 1.86
N GLN A 247 -12.28 15.94 2.27
CA GLN A 247 -12.47 16.79 3.44
C GLN A 247 -13.15 16.01 4.57
N GLN A 248 -13.36 16.65 5.73
CA GLN A 248 -13.96 16.00 6.90
C GLN A 248 -15.35 15.39 6.62
N ASN A 249 -16.11 15.97 5.69
CA ASN A 249 -17.45 15.53 5.30
C ASN A 249 -17.45 14.73 3.98
N GLY A 250 -16.29 14.21 3.56
CA GLY A 250 -16.12 13.42 2.34
C GLY A 250 -15.52 14.22 1.17
N TRP A 251 -15.72 13.70 -0.04
CA TRP A 251 -15.13 14.27 -1.25
C TRP A 251 -15.80 15.58 -1.65
N THR A 252 -15.05 16.67 -1.59
CA THR A 252 -15.46 17.99 -2.07
C THR A 252 -14.80 18.26 -3.41
N ARG A 253 -15.61 18.68 -4.39
CA ARG A 253 -15.11 19.09 -5.70
C ARG A 253 -14.25 20.35 -5.56
N PHE A 254 -13.14 20.40 -6.28
CA PHE A 254 -12.36 21.65 -6.38
C PHE A 254 -13.13 22.72 -7.16
N GLU A 255 -12.97 23.98 -6.76
CA GLU A 255 -13.47 25.15 -7.49
C GLU A 255 -12.91 25.21 -8.92
N LEU A 256 -13.63 25.86 -9.85
CA LEU A 256 -13.31 25.83 -11.27
C LEU A 256 -11.85 26.22 -11.58
N LEU A 257 -11.33 27.27 -10.94
CA LEU A 257 -9.94 27.70 -11.13
C LEU A 257 -8.92 26.68 -10.61
N ASP A 258 -9.26 25.93 -9.56
CA ASP A 258 -8.39 24.89 -9.02
C ASP A 258 -8.46 23.62 -9.88
N GLN A 259 -9.62 23.31 -10.46
CA GLN A 259 -9.78 22.24 -11.45
C GLN A 259 -8.79 22.44 -12.60
N ASP A 260 -8.78 23.63 -13.20
CA ASP A 260 -7.94 23.95 -14.35
C ASP A 260 -6.45 23.87 -14.01
N LYS A 261 -6.06 24.36 -12.81
CA LYS A 261 -4.67 24.26 -12.33
C LYS A 261 -4.22 22.82 -12.13
N LEU A 262 -5.04 22.02 -11.44
CA LEU A 262 -4.74 20.61 -11.17
C LEU A 262 -4.67 19.80 -12.47
N GLU A 263 -5.65 20.00 -13.36
CA GLU A 263 -5.68 19.30 -14.64
C GLU A 263 -4.50 19.68 -15.52
N THR A 264 -4.18 20.97 -15.65
CA THR A 264 -3.02 21.43 -16.43
C THR A 264 -1.73 20.84 -15.89
N ALA A 265 -1.52 20.88 -14.57
CA ALA A 265 -0.32 20.31 -13.95
C ALA A 265 -0.23 18.79 -14.13
N TYR A 266 -1.35 18.08 -14.00
CA TYR A 266 -1.42 16.64 -14.21
C TYR A 266 -1.15 16.25 -15.66
N GLN A 267 -1.75 16.95 -16.64
CA GLN A 267 -1.50 16.72 -18.07
C GLN A 267 -0.03 16.99 -18.43
N ASN A 268 0.57 18.04 -17.88
CA ASN A 268 2.00 18.31 -18.06
C ASN A 268 2.85 17.16 -17.50
N TYR A 269 2.51 16.65 -16.31
CA TYR A 269 3.19 15.49 -15.74
C TYR A 269 3.04 14.24 -16.63
N GLN A 270 1.83 13.94 -17.11
CA GLN A 270 1.59 12.81 -18.01
C GLN A 270 2.37 12.94 -19.33
N ASN A 271 2.41 14.12 -19.91
CA ASN A 271 3.13 14.37 -21.17
C ASN A 271 4.65 14.53 -20.99
N GLY A 272 5.16 14.40 -19.75
CA GLY A 272 6.57 14.48 -19.43
C GLY A 272 7.15 15.90 -19.38
N SER A 273 6.35 16.93 -19.64
CA SER A 273 6.74 18.36 -19.55
C SER A 273 6.66 18.92 -18.13
N GLY A 274 6.00 18.22 -17.22
CA GLY A 274 5.81 18.59 -15.82
C GLY A 274 6.47 17.64 -14.82
N GLN A 275 6.37 18.01 -13.54
CA GLN A 275 6.84 17.24 -12.39
C GLN A 275 5.70 16.44 -11.76
N SER A 276 6.04 15.30 -11.17
CA SER A 276 5.10 14.44 -10.42
C SER A 276 4.64 15.08 -9.10
N VAL A 277 5.44 16.02 -8.56
CA VAL A 277 5.14 16.80 -7.37
C VAL A 277 5.26 18.28 -7.71
N VAL A 278 4.20 19.05 -7.45
CA VAL A 278 4.13 20.49 -7.79
C VAL A 278 3.61 21.29 -6.59
N VAL A 279 3.95 22.58 -6.55
CA VAL A 279 3.33 23.52 -5.61
C VAL A 279 2.29 24.34 -6.36
N LEU A 280 1.03 24.26 -5.93
CA LEU A 280 -0.08 25.02 -6.51
C LEU A 280 -0.73 25.87 -5.43
N ARG A 281 -1.03 27.13 -5.76
CA ARG A 281 -1.90 27.96 -4.91
C ARG A 281 -3.35 27.61 -5.21
N LEU A 282 -4.03 26.98 -4.25
CA LEU A 282 -5.40 26.50 -4.38
C LEU A 282 -6.35 27.32 -3.50
N LEU A 283 -7.58 27.52 -3.97
CA LEU A 283 -8.62 28.30 -3.29
C LEU A 283 -9.56 27.41 -2.47
N THR A 284 -9.73 26.16 -2.88
CA THR A 284 -10.68 25.21 -2.28
C THR A 284 -10.25 24.83 -0.86
N GLY A 285 -11.12 25.11 0.11
CA GLY A 285 -10.82 24.94 1.53
C GLY A 285 -10.19 26.20 2.13
N ARG A 286 -8.88 26.17 2.39
CA ARG A 286 -8.11 27.35 2.81
C ARG A 286 -7.26 27.80 1.64
N GLU A 287 -7.40 29.07 1.24
CA GLU A 287 -6.50 29.64 0.25
C GLU A 287 -5.05 29.57 0.77
N ASP A 288 -4.21 28.81 0.08
CA ASP A 288 -2.83 28.58 0.47
C ASP A 288 -2.03 27.93 -0.66
N ASP A 289 -0.73 27.77 -0.45
CA ASP A 289 0.11 26.93 -1.29
C ASP A 289 0.02 25.47 -0.82
N TYR A 290 -0.22 24.56 -1.76
CA TYR A 290 -0.31 23.12 -1.54
C TYR A 290 0.74 22.39 -2.34
N ILE A 291 1.44 21.46 -1.69
CA ILE A 291 2.25 20.45 -2.36
C ILE A 291 1.30 19.37 -2.88
N VAL A 292 1.10 19.31 -4.18
CA VAL A 292 0.29 18.30 -4.86
C VAL A 292 1.22 17.21 -5.36
N ASN A 293 0.95 15.97 -4.98
CA ASN A 293 1.73 14.79 -5.34
C ASN A 293 0.86 13.85 -6.18
N PHE A 294 1.11 13.82 -7.49
CA PHE A 294 0.40 12.98 -8.45
C PHE A 294 0.86 11.51 -8.42
N VAL A 295 1.94 11.18 -7.71
CA VAL A 295 2.32 9.79 -7.47
C VAL A 295 1.39 9.17 -6.43
N THR A 296 1.21 9.86 -5.30
CA THR A 296 0.44 9.34 -4.16
C THR A 296 -1.03 9.78 -4.17
N GLY A 297 -1.40 10.76 -5.00
CA GLY A 297 -2.76 11.27 -5.05
C GLY A 297 -3.10 12.08 -3.82
N THR A 298 -2.17 12.93 -3.40
CA THR A 298 -2.34 13.74 -2.19
C THR A 298 -2.05 15.21 -2.44
N GLN A 299 -2.63 16.05 -1.59
CA GLN A 299 -2.25 17.44 -1.44
C GLN A 299 -1.86 17.70 0.01
N THR A 300 -0.81 18.47 0.25
CA THR A 300 -0.36 18.88 1.59
C THR A 300 -0.30 20.39 1.66
N ASN A 301 -1.09 21.00 2.54
CA ASN A 301 -1.03 22.44 2.78
C ASN A 301 0.35 22.81 3.37
N LYS A 302 1.06 23.78 2.78
CA LYS A 302 2.42 24.15 3.21
C LYS A 302 2.46 24.91 4.55
N THR A 303 1.38 25.58 4.91
CA THR A 303 1.31 26.34 6.17
C THR A 303 0.94 25.44 7.35
N THR A 304 -0.02 24.53 7.17
CA THR A 304 -0.55 23.68 8.25
C THR A 304 0.01 22.26 8.25
N ASN A 305 0.76 21.87 7.21
CA ASN A 305 1.20 20.50 6.95
C ASN A 305 0.07 19.46 6.92
N THR A 306 -1.17 19.90 6.70
CA THR A 306 -2.32 18.99 6.62
C THR A 306 -2.35 18.34 5.25
N THR A 307 -2.24 17.01 5.23
CA THR A 307 -2.34 16.19 4.01
C THR A 307 -3.76 15.67 3.81
N ARG A 308 -4.24 15.72 2.57
CA ARG A 308 -5.54 15.19 2.14
C ARG A 308 -5.37 14.40 0.84
N ASN A 309 -6.20 13.39 0.66
CA ASN A 309 -6.28 12.68 -0.61
C ASN A 309 -6.97 13.55 -1.66
N ILE A 310 -6.54 13.41 -2.90
CA ILE A 310 -7.21 13.95 -4.08
C ILE A 310 -7.59 12.81 -5.01
N ARG A 311 -8.60 13.03 -5.85
CA ARG A 311 -8.98 12.12 -6.92
C ARG A 311 -9.35 12.89 -8.17
N ARG A 312 -9.19 12.22 -9.30
CA ARG A 312 -9.59 12.67 -10.65
C ARG A 312 -10.54 11.62 -11.20
N CYS A 313 -11.81 11.98 -11.42
CA CYS A 313 -12.86 11.10 -11.94
C CYS A 313 -13.78 11.87 -12.89
#